data_AF-A0A7K2C7D0-F1
#
_entry.id   AF-A0A7K2C7D0-F1
#
_cell.length_a   1.000
_cell.length_b   1.000
_cell.length_c   1.000
_cell.angle_alpha   90.00
_cell.angle_beta   90.00
_cell.angle_gamma   90.00
#
_symmetry.space_group_name_H-M   'P 1'
#
loop_
_entity.id
_entity.type
_entity.pdbx_description
1 polymer ?
#
loop_
_entity_poly.entity_id
_entity_poly.type
_entity_poly.pdbx_seq_one_letter_code
_entity_poly.pdbx_strand_id
1 'polypeptide(L)'
;MLKPFEQWTPEDRRKAWRSIRSFKCNQSPFVCGWSNVPDLLSPGLSIDDILAKMQLSEAEVQVRHEMLQEYAAREPQHALHQFLEFEAAETRLRYSRPLDPDEAIYDGFFSGEDELLMHQVLQAGPNFDWRTVRSNDRRVEPLIFRYIARNFPEVLDEDGKKRWEDYCRARQLEHVEQRKVTLDQVFSYELRDSMEPMGNLSEAQTKELARWQDRVREVLMPHNYES
;
A
#
# COMPACT_ATOMS: atom_id res chain seq x y z
N MET A 1 37.52 -9.24 12.57
CA MET A 1 37.83 -7.86 12.12
C MET A 1 36.87 -7.54 10.98
N LEU A 2 36.05 -6.49 11.09
CA LEU A 2 35.10 -6.11 10.04
C LEU A 2 35.88 -5.57 8.82
N LYS A 3 35.51 -5.99 7.61
CA LYS A 3 36.17 -5.55 6.38
C LYS A 3 35.90 -4.05 6.14
N PRO A 4 36.91 -3.24 5.79
CA PRO A 4 36.69 -1.86 5.32
C PRO A 4 35.76 -1.83 4.11
N PHE A 5 34.95 -0.77 3.96
CA PHE A 5 33.95 -0.66 2.90
C PHE A 5 34.55 -0.75 1.49
N GLU A 6 35.77 -0.23 1.32
CA GLU A 6 36.54 -0.28 0.08
C GLU A 6 36.84 -1.72 -0.38
N GLN A 7 36.76 -2.68 0.54
CA GLN A 7 36.99 -4.11 0.30
C GLN A 7 35.67 -4.91 0.22
N TRP A 8 34.51 -4.25 0.27
CA TRP A 8 33.21 -4.92 0.20
C TRP A 8 32.90 -5.40 -1.20
N THR A 9 32.63 -6.70 -1.30
CA THR A 9 32.13 -7.34 -2.51
C THR A 9 30.68 -6.91 -2.79
N PRO A 10 30.15 -7.12 -4.01
CA PRO A 10 28.72 -6.90 -4.29
C PRO A 10 27.77 -7.64 -3.33
N GLU A 11 28.14 -8.81 -2.84
CA GLU A 11 27.33 -9.58 -1.87
C GLU A 11 27.39 -8.96 -0.46
N ASP A 12 28.55 -8.45 -0.04
CA ASP A 12 28.68 -7.71 1.22
C ASP A 12 27.79 -6.46 1.21
N ARG A 13 27.75 -5.73 0.08
CA ARG A 13 26.87 -4.57 -0.13
C ARG A 13 25.39 -4.96 -0.10
N ARG A 14 25.03 -6.08 -0.72
CA ARG A 14 23.66 -6.63 -0.70
C ARG A 14 23.22 -7.05 0.70
N LYS A 15 24.12 -7.62 1.50
CA LYS A 15 23.85 -7.99 2.90
C LYS A 15 23.69 -6.74 3.77
N ALA A 16 24.55 -5.74 3.60
CA ALA A 16 24.42 -4.45 4.28
C ALA A 16 23.11 -3.73 3.92
N TRP A 17 22.70 -3.77 2.64
CA TRP A 17 21.39 -3.28 2.19
C TRP A 17 20.23 -3.87 2.99
N ARG A 18 20.23 -5.19 3.24
CA ARG A 18 19.20 -5.86 4.06
C ARG A 18 19.17 -5.40 5.52
N SER A 19 20.17 -4.67 5.98
CA SER A 19 20.23 -4.09 7.32
C SER A 19 19.83 -2.61 7.36
N ILE A 20 19.77 -1.92 6.20
CA ILE A 20 19.28 -0.54 6.11
C ILE A 20 17.74 -0.55 6.10
N ARG A 21 17.12 0.41 6.80
CA ARG A 21 15.67 0.58 6.87
C ARG A 21 15.33 2.04 6.63
N SER A 22 14.33 2.30 5.79
CA SER A 22 13.74 3.63 5.64
C SER A 22 12.99 3.99 6.92
N PHE A 23 13.26 5.17 7.46
CA PHE A 23 12.59 5.67 8.65
C PHE A 23 11.52 6.70 8.26
N LYS A 24 10.24 6.35 8.40
CA LYS A 24 9.12 7.22 8.01
C LYS A 24 8.69 8.11 9.17
N CYS A 25 9.21 9.34 9.22
CA CYS A 25 8.92 10.30 10.30
C CYS A 25 7.42 10.59 10.48
N ASN A 26 6.64 10.50 9.40
CA ASN A 26 5.19 10.72 9.40
C ASN A 26 4.37 9.49 9.85
N GLN A 27 5.00 8.38 10.22
CA GLN A 27 4.34 7.17 10.71
C GLN A 27 4.52 6.96 12.22
N SER A 28 4.65 8.07 12.96
CA SER A 28 4.85 8.11 14.42
C SER A 28 5.85 7.08 14.96
N PRO A 29 7.05 6.97 14.37
CA PRO A 29 8.03 6.01 14.84
C PRO A 29 8.56 6.40 16.22
N PHE A 30 8.84 5.39 17.05
CA PHE A 30 9.44 5.61 18.37
C PHE A 30 10.96 5.77 18.24
N VAL A 31 11.49 6.90 18.74
CA VAL A 31 12.92 7.19 18.83
C VAL A 31 13.20 7.82 20.17
N CYS A 32 14.27 7.37 20.82
CA CYS A 32 14.79 7.99 22.03
C CYS A 32 16.31 7.98 22.00
N GLY A 33 16.93 8.86 22.78
CA GLY A 33 18.37 8.80 23.02
C GLY A 33 18.73 7.49 23.74
N TRP A 34 19.86 6.88 23.39
CA TRP A 34 20.31 5.62 23.98
C TRP A 34 20.39 5.68 25.51
N SER A 35 20.82 6.82 26.06
CA SER A 35 20.87 7.08 27.50
C SER A 35 19.51 7.04 28.20
N ASN A 36 18.42 7.23 27.46
CA ASN A 36 17.07 7.36 28.02
C ASN A 36 16.29 6.04 27.95
N VAL A 37 16.82 5.02 27.27
CA VAL A 37 16.14 3.73 27.07
C VAL A 37 15.80 3.04 28.42
N PRO A 38 16.72 2.98 29.41
CA PRO A 38 16.41 2.47 30.75
C PRO A 38 15.15 3.05 31.37
N ASP A 39 15.05 4.38 31.40
CA ASP A 39 13.97 5.13 32.05
C ASP A 39 12.63 4.98 31.32
N LEU A 40 12.66 4.70 30.00
CA LEU A 40 11.47 4.58 29.15
C LEU A 40 10.87 3.18 29.13
N LEU A 41 11.68 2.13 29.28
CA LEU A 41 11.20 0.75 29.21
C LEU A 41 10.70 0.23 30.56
N SER A 42 11.48 0.43 31.62
CA SER A 42 11.10 0.02 32.98
C SER A 42 12.05 0.65 34.00
N PRO A 43 11.54 1.30 35.06
CA PRO A 43 12.38 1.79 36.15
C PRO A 43 13.28 0.68 36.69
N GLY A 44 14.59 0.93 36.77
CA GLY A 44 15.59 0.00 37.32
C GLY A 44 16.19 -1.00 36.34
N LEU A 45 15.89 -0.94 35.04
CA LEU A 45 16.53 -1.76 34.01
C LEU A 45 17.87 -1.14 33.60
N SER A 46 19.00 -1.87 33.68
CA SER A 46 20.28 -1.33 33.22
C SER A 46 20.44 -1.47 31.69
N ILE A 47 21.34 -0.67 31.10
CA ILE A 47 21.70 -0.79 29.68
C ILE A 47 22.27 -2.17 29.38
N ASP A 48 23.10 -2.72 30.27
CA ASP A 48 23.70 -4.05 30.13
C ASP A 48 22.63 -5.16 30.07
N ASP A 49 21.57 -5.04 30.88
CA ASP A 49 20.45 -5.98 30.86
C ASP A 49 19.70 -5.94 29.51
N ILE A 50 19.55 -4.75 28.92
CA ILE A 50 18.92 -4.56 27.62
C ILE A 50 19.78 -5.20 26.53
N LEU A 51 21.08 -4.91 26.53
CA LEU A 51 22.03 -5.47 25.57
C LEU A 51 22.09 -7.00 25.64
N ALA A 52 22.11 -7.56 26.85
CA ALA A 52 22.07 -9.01 27.06
C ALA A 52 20.77 -9.63 26.52
N LYS A 53 19.61 -9.03 26.81
CA LYS A 53 18.30 -9.50 26.30
C LYS A 53 18.20 -9.42 24.78
N MET A 54 18.71 -8.35 24.18
CA MET A 54 18.70 -8.14 22.74
C MET A 54 19.83 -8.89 22.02
N GLN A 55 20.74 -9.53 22.75
CA GLN A 55 21.93 -10.22 22.23
C GLN A 55 22.81 -9.27 21.40
N LEU A 56 22.97 -8.04 21.89
CA LEU A 56 23.79 -7.00 21.28
C LEU A 56 25.07 -6.76 22.08
N SER A 57 26.16 -6.48 21.38
CA SER A 57 27.45 -6.09 21.97
C SER A 57 27.69 -4.60 21.77
N GLU A 58 27.82 -3.85 22.87
CA GLU A 58 28.12 -2.41 22.83
C GLU A 58 29.43 -2.12 22.10
N ALA A 59 30.48 -2.90 22.38
CA ALA A 59 31.77 -2.77 21.72
C ALA A 59 31.65 -2.93 20.19
N GLU A 60 30.86 -3.89 19.72
CA GLU A 60 30.65 -4.06 18.28
C GLU A 60 29.82 -2.93 17.66
N VAL A 61 28.80 -2.41 18.38
CA VAL A 61 27.99 -1.28 17.91
C VAL A 61 28.86 -0.03 17.79
N GLN A 62 29.73 0.23 18.77
CA GLN A 62 30.65 1.36 18.78
C GLN A 62 31.65 1.28 17.62
N VAL A 63 32.28 0.12 17.39
CA VAL A 63 33.19 -0.07 16.25
C VAL A 63 32.47 0.17 14.93
N ARG A 64 31.25 -0.34 14.76
CA ARG A 64 30.44 -0.10 13.55
C ARG A 64 30.08 1.38 13.38
N HIS A 65 29.77 2.08 14.49
CA HIS A 65 29.48 3.50 14.48
C HIS A 65 30.69 4.32 14.00
N GLU A 66 31.88 4.05 14.54
CA GLU A 66 33.13 4.72 14.14
C GLU A 66 33.46 4.50 12.67
N MET A 67 33.32 3.25 12.18
CA MET A 67 33.51 2.94 10.75
C MET A 67 32.56 3.74 9.85
N LEU A 68 31.28 3.88 10.26
CA LEU A 68 30.30 4.65 9.49
C LEU A 68 30.60 6.15 9.50
N GLN A 69 31.08 6.70 10.62
CA GLN A 69 31.49 8.11 10.72
C GLN A 69 32.68 8.40 9.82
N GLU A 70 33.71 7.55 9.86
CA GLU A 70 34.89 7.69 9.01
C GLU A 70 34.53 7.61 7.52
N TYR A 71 33.66 6.67 7.15
CA TYR A 71 33.18 6.56 5.78
C TYR A 71 32.37 7.79 5.34
N ALA A 72 31.43 8.24 6.17
CA ALA A 72 30.62 9.44 5.90
C ALA A 72 31.50 10.70 5.74
N ALA A 73 32.62 10.79 6.45
CA ALA A 73 33.57 11.89 6.29
C ALA A 73 34.34 11.84 4.96
N ARG A 74 34.65 10.65 4.44
CA ARG A 74 35.39 10.45 3.19
C ARG A 74 34.49 10.57 1.95
N GLU A 75 33.30 9.99 2.02
CA GLU A 75 32.35 9.91 0.90
C GLU A 75 30.92 10.27 1.34
N PRO A 76 30.67 11.53 1.76
CA PRO A 76 29.43 11.95 2.42
C PRO A 76 28.17 11.73 1.59
N GLN A 77 28.29 11.67 0.26
CA GLN A 77 27.16 11.53 -0.65
C GLN A 77 26.98 10.10 -1.18
N HIS A 78 27.98 9.20 -1.05
CA HIS A 78 28.00 7.97 -1.84
C HIS A 78 27.09 6.86 -1.29
N ALA A 79 27.06 6.65 0.03
CA ALA A 79 26.16 5.66 0.64
C ALA A 79 24.68 6.04 0.51
N LEU A 80 24.35 7.33 0.67
CA LEU A 80 23.00 7.85 0.51
C LEU A 80 22.57 7.83 -0.96
N HIS A 81 23.45 8.19 -1.89
CA HIS A 81 23.15 8.15 -3.32
C HIS A 81 22.87 6.72 -3.81
N GLN A 82 23.71 5.74 -3.43
CA GLN A 82 23.45 4.33 -3.76
C GLN A 82 22.14 3.81 -3.16
N PHE A 83 21.81 4.23 -1.93
CA PHE A 83 20.54 3.91 -1.29
C PHE A 83 19.35 4.47 -2.07
N LEU A 84 19.40 5.77 -2.40
CA LEU A 84 18.32 6.46 -3.13
C LEU A 84 18.17 5.95 -4.57
N GLU A 85 19.25 5.65 -5.27
CA GLU A 85 19.18 5.09 -6.62
C GLU A 85 18.53 3.70 -6.63
N PHE A 86 18.87 2.85 -5.66
CA PHE A 86 18.30 1.51 -5.55
C PHE A 86 16.83 1.55 -5.11
N GLU A 87 16.48 2.35 -4.09
CA GLU A 87 15.09 2.55 -3.68
C GLU A 87 14.27 3.12 -4.82
N ALA A 88 14.80 4.10 -5.55
CA ALA A 88 14.16 4.65 -6.74
C ALA A 88 14.02 3.61 -7.87
N ALA A 89 14.96 2.69 -8.03
CA ALA A 89 14.87 1.61 -9.01
C ALA A 89 13.79 0.58 -8.64
N GLU A 90 13.72 0.12 -7.39
CA GLU A 90 12.64 -0.77 -6.93
C GLU A 90 11.28 -0.09 -7.00
N THR A 91 11.22 1.19 -6.62
CA THR A 91 9.99 1.99 -6.70
C THR A 91 9.56 2.14 -8.16
N ARG A 92 10.48 2.51 -9.07
CA ARG A 92 10.18 2.58 -10.51
C ARG A 92 9.71 1.25 -11.07
N LEU A 93 10.25 0.12 -10.63
CA LEU A 93 9.78 -1.20 -11.06
C LEU A 93 8.36 -1.47 -10.57
N ARG A 94 8.07 -1.16 -9.30
CA ARG A 94 6.73 -1.34 -8.69
C ARG A 94 5.66 -0.42 -9.29
N TYR A 95 6.04 0.77 -9.76
CA TYR A 95 5.14 1.76 -10.36
C TYR A 95 5.34 1.93 -11.88
N SER A 96 5.98 0.95 -12.54
CA SER A 96 6.31 1.02 -13.98
C SER A 96 5.09 0.98 -14.90
N ARG A 97 3.93 0.56 -14.38
CA ARG A 97 2.66 0.52 -15.11
C ARG A 97 1.71 1.59 -14.57
N PRO A 98 0.89 2.22 -15.42
CA PRO A 98 -0.25 3.00 -14.98
C PRO A 98 -1.06 2.21 -13.95
N LEU A 99 -1.13 2.72 -12.72
CA LEU A 99 -2.03 2.19 -11.71
C LEU A 99 -3.46 2.61 -12.05
N ASP A 100 -4.43 1.75 -11.72
CA ASP A 100 -5.81 2.18 -11.66
C ASP A 100 -5.92 3.40 -10.71
N PRO A 101 -6.71 4.44 -11.03
CA PRO A 101 -6.84 5.63 -10.18
C PRO A 101 -7.20 5.34 -8.72
N ASP A 102 -7.95 4.26 -8.43
CA ASP A 102 -8.29 3.83 -7.07
C ASP A 102 -7.05 3.31 -6.29
N GLU A 103 -5.98 2.89 -6.98
CA GLU A 103 -4.74 2.36 -6.41
C GLU A 103 -3.58 3.37 -6.47
N ALA A 104 -3.74 4.43 -7.26
CA ALA A 104 -2.73 5.43 -7.55
C ALA A 104 -2.62 6.53 -6.48
N ILE A 105 -3.00 6.28 -5.22
CA ILE A 105 -2.96 7.27 -4.13
C ILE A 105 -1.55 7.81 -3.87
N TYR A 106 -0.53 6.99 -4.12
CA TYR A 106 0.88 7.37 -3.96
C TYR A 106 1.57 7.73 -5.29
N ASP A 107 0.81 7.85 -6.39
CA ASP A 107 1.33 8.26 -7.71
C ASP A 107 1.47 9.80 -7.82
N GLY A 108 2.06 10.41 -6.79
CA GLY A 108 2.25 11.86 -6.69
C GLY A 108 1.08 12.63 -6.09
N PHE A 109 1.36 13.88 -5.73
CA PHE A 109 0.39 14.82 -5.18
C PHE A 109 -0.40 15.51 -6.30
N PHE A 110 -1.64 15.87 -6.01
CA PHE A 110 -2.48 16.66 -6.91
C PHE A 110 -2.02 18.11 -6.98
N SER A 111 -2.33 18.79 -8.08
CA SER A 111 -2.13 20.24 -8.18
C SER A 111 -3.16 20.98 -7.32
N GLY A 112 -2.90 22.24 -6.96
CA GLY A 112 -3.86 23.06 -6.23
C GLY A 112 -5.17 23.29 -7.00
N GLU A 113 -5.11 23.31 -8.34
CA GLU A 113 -6.30 23.40 -9.20
C GLU A 113 -7.16 22.13 -9.10
N ASP A 114 -6.52 20.96 -9.14
CA ASP A 114 -7.20 19.67 -9.00
C ASP A 114 -7.77 19.47 -7.59
N GLU A 115 -7.07 19.93 -6.55
CA GLU A 115 -7.56 19.94 -5.17
C GLU A 115 -8.83 20.79 -5.04
N LEU A 116 -8.83 22.01 -5.57
CA LEU A 116 -10.00 22.88 -5.59
C LEU A 116 -11.17 22.27 -6.34
N LEU A 117 -10.92 21.66 -7.51
CA LEU A 117 -11.93 20.96 -8.30
C LEU A 117 -12.56 19.81 -7.49
N MET A 118 -11.75 18.97 -6.85
CA MET A 118 -12.26 17.88 -6.01
C MET A 118 -13.08 18.41 -4.82
N HIS A 119 -12.67 19.52 -4.20
CA HIS A 119 -13.47 20.16 -3.15
C HIS A 119 -14.82 20.66 -3.66
N GLN A 120 -14.88 21.27 -4.84
CA GLN A 120 -16.14 21.72 -5.45
C GLN A 120 -17.09 20.54 -5.72
N VAL A 121 -16.56 19.43 -6.22
CA VAL A 121 -17.34 18.18 -6.43
C VAL A 121 -17.93 17.69 -5.11
N LEU A 122 -17.11 17.62 -4.05
CA LEU A 122 -17.57 17.18 -2.73
C LEU A 122 -18.63 18.11 -2.13
N GLN A 123 -18.54 19.42 -2.38
CA GLN A 123 -19.53 20.39 -1.91
C GLN A 123 -20.84 20.34 -2.69
N ALA A 124 -20.78 20.18 -4.01
CA ALA A 124 -21.95 20.18 -4.88
C ALA A 124 -22.67 18.81 -4.91
N GLY A 125 -21.95 17.71 -4.66
CA GLY A 125 -22.50 16.35 -4.62
C GLY A 125 -23.24 16.00 -5.91
N PRO A 126 -24.52 15.58 -5.85
CA PRO A 126 -25.30 15.20 -7.04
C PRO A 126 -25.56 16.35 -8.01
N ASN A 127 -25.44 17.61 -7.56
CA ASN A 127 -25.67 18.79 -8.39
C ASN A 127 -24.45 19.17 -9.25
N PHE A 128 -23.32 18.48 -9.09
CA PHE A 128 -22.12 18.75 -9.85
C PHE A 128 -22.23 18.18 -11.28
N ASP A 129 -21.96 18.99 -12.30
CA ASP A 129 -21.90 18.53 -13.68
C ASP A 129 -20.56 17.85 -13.99
N TRP A 130 -20.49 16.56 -13.66
CA TRP A 130 -19.29 15.73 -13.82
C TRP A 130 -18.81 15.61 -15.28
N ARG A 131 -19.64 15.91 -16.29
CA ARG A 131 -19.25 15.83 -17.72
C ARG A 131 -18.34 16.98 -18.15
N THR A 132 -18.32 18.07 -17.37
CA THR A 132 -17.54 19.27 -17.65
C THR A 132 -16.14 19.25 -17.04
N VAL A 133 -15.84 18.26 -16.20
CA VAL A 133 -14.54 18.13 -15.51
C VAL A 133 -13.42 18.06 -16.54
N ARG A 134 -12.41 18.91 -16.36
CA ARG A 134 -11.13 18.85 -17.07
C ARG A 134 -10.03 18.99 -16.03
N SER A 135 -9.10 18.04 -16.01
CA SER A 135 -7.99 18.02 -15.06
C SER A 135 -6.67 17.71 -15.78
N ASN A 136 -5.58 18.28 -15.28
CA ASN A 136 -4.23 17.95 -15.74
C ASN A 136 -3.76 16.59 -15.20
N ASP A 137 -4.31 16.15 -14.07
CA ASP A 137 -4.03 14.85 -13.49
C ASP A 137 -5.01 13.79 -14.03
N ARG A 138 -4.46 12.81 -14.75
CA ARG A 138 -5.20 11.68 -15.35
C ARG A 138 -6.09 10.90 -14.37
N ARG A 139 -5.84 10.99 -13.05
CA ARG A 139 -6.58 10.26 -12.01
C ARG A 139 -7.90 10.94 -11.68
N VAL A 140 -7.98 12.27 -11.77
CA VAL A 140 -9.06 13.08 -11.20
C VAL A 140 -10.39 12.87 -11.93
N GLU A 141 -10.40 12.94 -13.26
CA GLU A 141 -11.62 12.74 -14.06
C GLU A 141 -12.27 11.35 -13.82
N PRO A 142 -11.52 10.22 -13.90
CA PRO A 142 -12.06 8.91 -13.53
C PRO A 142 -12.53 8.84 -12.07
N LEU A 143 -11.79 9.44 -11.13
CA LEU A 143 -12.15 9.43 -9.70
C LEU A 143 -13.47 10.15 -9.45
N ILE A 144 -13.70 11.31 -10.08
CA ILE A 144 -14.97 12.06 -9.95
C ILE A 144 -16.13 11.26 -10.54
N PHE A 145 -15.97 10.70 -11.75
CA PHE A 145 -17.00 9.85 -12.35
C PHE A 145 -17.37 8.68 -11.43
N ARG A 146 -16.37 7.97 -10.90
CA ARG A 146 -16.57 6.84 -9.98
C ARG A 146 -17.19 7.26 -8.66
N TYR A 147 -16.83 8.43 -8.13
CA TYR A 147 -17.45 8.99 -6.94
C TYR A 147 -18.94 9.23 -7.15
N ILE A 148 -19.33 9.88 -8.25
CA ILE A 148 -20.74 10.11 -8.60
C ILE A 148 -21.46 8.78 -8.80
N ALA A 149 -20.90 7.86 -9.59
CA ALA A 149 -21.55 6.59 -9.89
C ALA A 149 -21.74 5.68 -8.67
N ARG A 150 -20.85 5.75 -7.68
CA ARG A 150 -20.96 5.00 -6.41
C ARG A 150 -21.97 5.59 -5.44
N ASN A 151 -22.09 6.92 -5.38
CA ASN A 151 -22.84 7.61 -4.33
C ASN A 151 -24.18 8.18 -4.79
N PHE A 152 -24.27 8.57 -6.06
CA PHE A 152 -25.43 9.22 -6.70
C PHE A 152 -25.73 8.58 -8.07
N PRO A 153 -25.94 7.25 -8.17
CA PRO A 153 -26.20 6.59 -9.44
C PRO A 153 -27.42 7.14 -10.19
N GLU A 154 -28.37 7.76 -9.48
CA GLU A 154 -29.58 8.38 -10.02
C GLU A 154 -29.30 9.62 -10.90
N VAL A 155 -28.14 10.28 -10.75
CA VAL A 155 -27.78 11.44 -11.58
C VAL A 155 -27.05 11.07 -12.87
N LEU A 156 -26.75 9.78 -13.06
CA LEU A 156 -26.20 9.27 -14.31
C LEU A 156 -27.30 9.22 -15.37
N ASP A 157 -26.97 9.69 -16.58
CA ASP A 157 -27.76 9.40 -17.77
C ASP A 157 -27.58 7.93 -18.20
N GLU A 158 -28.35 7.51 -19.19
CA GLU A 158 -28.30 6.13 -19.69
C GLU A 158 -26.89 5.72 -20.17
N ASP A 159 -26.18 6.64 -20.83
CA ASP A 159 -24.79 6.40 -21.26
C ASP A 159 -23.84 6.26 -20.07
N GLY A 160 -23.98 7.10 -19.04
CA GLY A 160 -23.22 7.04 -17.81
C GLY A 160 -23.49 5.77 -17.00
N LYS A 161 -24.76 5.34 -16.92
CA LYS A 161 -25.16 4.07 -16.29
C LYS A 161 -24.52 2.88 -17.01
N LYS A 162 -24.65 2.82 -18.34
CA LYS A 162 -24.04 1.76 -19.16
C LYS A 162 -22.52 1.71 -18.98
N ARG A 163 -21.86 2.88 -19.01
CA ARG A 163 -20.41 2.99 -18.76
C ARG A 163 -20.05 2.47 -17.35
N TRP A 164 -20.87 2.76 -16.35
CA TRP A 164 -20.65 2.30 -14.98
C TRP A 164 -20.89 0.80 -14.82
N GLU A 165 -21.91 0.24 -15.47
CA GLU A 165 -22.19 -1.19 -15.50
C GLU A 165 -21.07 -1.97 -16.17
N ASP A 166 -20.59 -1.50 -17.33
CA ASP A 166 -19.47 -2.11 -18.03
C ASP A 166 -18.19 -2.05 -17.19
N TYR A 167 -17.94 -0.91 -16.51
CA TYR A 167 -16.84 -0.80 -15.54
C TYR A 167 -16.99 -1.78 -14.37
N CYS A 168 -18.19 -1.92 -13.78
CA CYS A 168 -18.45 -2.86 -12.70
C CYS A 168 -18.23 -4.30 -13.15
N ARG A 169 -18.71 -4.67 -14.35
CA ARG A 169 -18.54 -6.00 -14.94
C ARG A 169 -17.06 -6.31 -15.16
N ALA A 170 -16.33 -5.42 -15.84
CA ALA A 170 -14.90 -5.57 -16.05
C ALA A 170 -14.16 -5.67 -14.71
N ARG A 171 -14.53 -4.82 -13.74
CA ARG A 171 -13.98 -4.86 -12.39
C ARG A 171 -14.24 -6.21 -11.71
N GLN A 172 -15.41 -6.81 -11.84
CA GLN A 172 -15.75 -8.03 -11.10
C GLN A 172 -15.19 -9.31 -11.76
N LEU A 173 -15.14 -9.34 -13.09
CA LEU A 173 -14.84 -10.53 -13.89
C LEU A 173 -13.43 -10.58 -14.46
N GLU A 174 -12.82 -9.44 -14.78
CA GLU A 174 -11.51 -9.42 -15.44
C GLU A 174 -10.38 -9.54 -14.41
N HIS A 175 -9.42 -10.43 -14.68
CA HIS A 175 -8.16 -10.49 -13.97
C HIS A 175 -7.33 -9.25 -14.27
N VAL A 176 -7.47 -8.23 -13.42
CA VAL A 176 -6.49 -7.14 -13.39
C VAL A 176 -5.32 -7.63 -12.54
N GLU A 177 -4.12 -7.72 -13.12
CA GLU A 177 -2.85 -8.15 -12.48
C GLU A 177 -2.58 -7.50 -11.10
N GLN A 178 -3.17 -6.34 -10.84
CA GLN A 178 -3.04 -5.60 -9.57
C GLN A 178 -3.98 -6.10 -8.46
N ARG A 179 -5.00 -6.88 -8.81
CA ARG A 179 -6.01 -7.35 -7.87
C ARG A 179 -5.73 -8.78 -7.43
N LYS A 180 -5.59 -8.96 -6.12
CA LYS A 180 -5.20 -10.24 -5.51
C LYS A 180 -6.23 -11.35 -5.73
N VAL A 181 -7.51 -11.01 -5.91
CA VAL A 181 -8.59 -11.98 -6.15
C VAL A 181 -9.71 -11.31 -6.97
N THR A 182 -10.20 -12.00 -8.00
CA THR A 182 -11.45 -11.65 -8.73
C THR A 182 -12.64 -12.39 -8.13
N LEU A 183 -13.88 -11.91 -8.34
CA LEU A 183 -15.05 -12.62 -7.82
C LEU A 183 -15.19 -14.02 -8.45
N ASP A 184 -14.78 -14.19 -9.72
CA ASP A 184 -14.70 -15.51 -10.36
C ASP A 184 -13.68 -16.42 -9.67
N GLN A 185 -12.51 -15.91 -9.26
CA GLN A 185 -11.54 -16.68 -8.47
C GLN A 185 -12.04 -17.04 -7.07
N VAL A 186 -12.73 -16.11 -6.39
CA VAL A 186 -13.41 -16.41 -5.11
C VAL A 186 -14.38 -17.58 -5.35
N PHE A 187 -15.18 -17.54 -6.42
CA PHE A 187 -16.12 -18.61 -6.75
C PHE A 187 -15.44 -19.92 -7.17
N SER A 188 -14.41 -19.88 -8.00
CA SER A 188 -13.76 -21.08 -8.55
C SER A 188 -12.92 -21.82 -7.50
N TYR A 189 -12.29 -21.08 -6.57
CA TYR A 189 -11.54 -21.67 -5.47
C TYR A 189 -12.44 -22.06 -4.30
N GLU A 190 -13.44 -21.26 -3.91
CA GLU A 190 -14.26 -21.56 -2.73
C GLU A 190 -15.37 -22.61 -2.97
N LEU A 191 -15.88 -22.74 -4.20
CA LEU A 191 -16.89 -23.78 -4.52
C LEU A 191 -16.30 -25.14 -4.86
N ARG A 192 -15.03 -25.22 -5.29
CA ARG A 192 -14.43 -26.48 -5.76
C ARG A 192 -13.61 -27.22 -4.71
N ASP A 193 -13.00 -26.53 -3.74
CA ASP A 193 -12.02 -27.15 -2.82
C ASP A 193 -12.21 -26.87 -1.31
N SER A 194 -13.20 -26.05 -0.90
CA SER A 194 -13.49 -25.79 0.53
C SER A 194 -14.80 -26.39 1.03
N MET A 195 -15.22 -27.54 0.47
CA MET A 195 -16.13 -28.44 1.18
C MET A 195 -15.43 -29.24 2.29
N GLU A 196 -14.10 -29.11 2.44
CA GLU A 196 -13.45 -29.41 3.72
C GLU A 196 -13.29 -28.12 4.51
N PRO A 197 -13.97 -27.98 5.66
CA PRO A 197 -13.89 -26.78 6.46
C PRO A 197 -12.44 -26.61 6.94
N MET A 198 -11.82 -25.46 6.63
CA MET A 198 -10.62 -24.98 7.32
C MET A 198 -10.97 -24.75 8.80
N GLY A 199 -11.03 -25.84 9.58
CA GLY A 199 -11.51 -25.86 10.96
C GLY A 199 -13.02 -25.75 11.11
N ASN A 200 -13.55 -26.23 12.23
CA ASN A 200 -14.98 -26.14 12.56
C ASN A 200 -15.42 -24.66 12.62
N LEU A 201 -16.06 -24.17 11.56
CA LEU A 201 -16.71 -22.86 11.55
C LEU A 201 -17.83 -22.84 12.59
N SER A 202 -17.92 -21.74 13.34
CA SER A 202 -19.07 -21.48 14.19
C SER A 202 -20.34 -21.29 13.35
N GLU A 203 -21.51 -21.50 13.95
CA GLU A 203 -22.81 -21.27 13.31
C GLU A 203 -22.93 -19.84 12.76
N ALA A 204 -22.37 -18.85 13.46
CA ALA A 204 -22.35 -17.45 13.02
C ALA A 204 -21.51 -17.26 11.74
N GLN A 205 -20.35 -17.91 11.65
CA GLN A 205 -19.48 -17.83 10.47
C GLN A 205 -20.10 -18.52 9.26
N THR A 206 -20.75 -19.68 9.45
CA THR A 206 -21.46 -20.37 8.38
C THR A 206 -22.63 -19.54 7.82
N LYS A 207 -23.39 -18.90 8.72
CA LYS A 207 -24.48 -18.01 8.32
C LYS A 207 -23.98 -16.79 7.56
N GLU A 208 -22.85 -16.23 7.98
CA GLU A 208 -22.23 -15.11 7.29
C GLU A 208 -21.72 -15.54 5.91
N LEU A 209 -21.04 -16.69 5.79
CA LEU A 209 -20.59 -17.23 4.51
C LEU A 209 -21.75 -17.44 3.52
N ALA A 210 -22.88 -17.99 3.98
CA ALA A 210 -24.07 -18.15 3.17
C ALA A 210 -24.61 -16.80 2.65
N ARG A 211 -24.64 -15.77 3.52
CA ARG A 211 -25.04 -14.41 3.12
C ARG A 211 -24.13 -13.82 2.05
N TRP A 212 -22.82 -14.00 2.18
CA TRP A 212 -21.86 -13.54 1.19
C TRP A 212 -22.04 -14.27 -0.15
N GLN A 213 -22.28 -15.59 -0.13
CA GLN A 213 -22.56 -16.36 -1.34
C GLN A 213 -23.82 -15.87 -2.06
N ASP A 214 -24.90 -15.63 -1.32
CA ASP A 214 -26.16 -15.11 -1.89
C ASP A 214 -25.96 -13.70 -2.48
N ARG A 215 -25.26 -12.82 -1.76
CA ARG A 215 -24.98 -11.46 -2.23
C ARG A 215 -24.14 -11.44 -3.50
N VAL A 216 -23.13 -12.32 -3.61
CA VAL A 216 -22.32 -12.34 -4.82
C VAL A 216 -23.08 -12.96 -6.00
N ARG A 217 -23.95 -13.96 -5.78
CA ARG A 217 -24.85 -14.46 -6.84
C ARG A 217 -25.76 -13.37 -7.39
N GLU A 218 -26.36 -12.57 -6.51
CA GLU A 218 -27.19 -11.41 -6.89
C GLU A 218 -26.43 -10.41 -7.76
N VAL A 219 -25.17 -10.14 -7.41
CA VAL A 219 -24.33 -9.15 -8.10
C VAL A 219 -23.78 -9.68 -9.44
N LEU A 220 -23.42 -10.96 -9.53
CA LEU A 220 -22.87 -11.56 -10.76
C LEU A 220 -23.97 -12.02 -11.75
N MET A 221 -25.18 -12.32 -11.25
CA MET A 221 -26.33 -12.77 -12.05
C MET A 221 -27.53 -11.83 -11.85
N PRO A 222 -27.44 -10.54 -12.24
CA PRO A 222 -28.61 -9.68 -12.18
C PRO A 222 -29.71 -10.28 -13.07
N HIS A 223 -30.90 -10.48 -12.51
CA HIS A 223 -32.10 -10.98 -13.19
C HIS A 223 -32.49 -10.10 -14.39
N ASN A 224 -31.84 -10.28 -15.54
CA ASN A 224 -32.29 -9.80 -16.85
C ASN A 224 -31.62 -10.62 -17.97
N TYR A 225 -32.02 -11.89 -18.05
CA TYR A 225 -32.12 -12.63 -19.32
C TYR A 225 -33.54 -13.20 -19.41
N GLU A 226 -34.53 -12.32 -19.39
CA GLU A 226 -35.85 -12.64 -19.92
C GLU A 226 -36.16 -11.67 -21.07
N SER A 227 -35.98 -12.19 -22.29
CA SER A 227 -36.52 -11.80 -23.61
C SER A 227 -35.46 -11.48 -24.66
#